data_AF-A0A1T2L8N2-F1
#
_entry.id   AF-A0A1T2L8N2-F1
#
_cell.length_a   1.000
_cell.length_b   1.000
_cell.length_c   1.000
_cell.angle_alpha   90.00
_cell.angle_beta   90.00
_cell.angle_gamma   90.00
#
_symmetry.space_group_name_H-M   'P 1'
#
loop_
_entity.id
_entity.type
_entity.pdbx_description
1 polymer ?
#
loop_
_entity_poly.entity_id
_entity_poly.type
_entity_poly.pdbx_seq_one_letter_code
_entity_poly.pdbx_strand_id
1 'polypeptide(L)'
;MLFAWAWMPKTNSRKNSDSPNGLSDIDVPELINLVLNKDLQNASGKSNDVWGPLHSWRALGQIGSPDAVEPLLSMFDYLENDDWALEELPIVMGMLGEASLNALSEYLRQATHKEFARAMAADGIKEVAMKHSDSREQSVSILIDYLKEPDSEARLLNAMVVSSLIDLDAKEAIGTIRGIYEAGLADLVHCGDIEDVELELGLRESRSTPRPDLFSPQTEYTPVISHESNKTKIGRNDQCPCGSGKKYKKCCLH
;
A
#
# COMPACT_ATOMS: atom_id res chain seq x y z
N MET A 1 -6.14 -11.61 6.98
CA MET A 1 -5.66 -12.88 7.57
C MET A 1 -5.00 -12.54 8.91
N LEU A 2 -5.55 -13.06 10.01
CA LEU A 2 -5.17 -12.71 11.39
C LEU A 2 -4.20 -13.74 11.96
N PHE A 3 -2.88 -13.56 11.80
CA PHE A 3 -1.87 -14.26 12.62
C PHE A 3 -0.56 -13.46 12.68
N ALA A 4 -0.53 -12.40 13.50
CA ALA A 4 0.69 -11.64 13.78
C ALA A 4 0.80 -11.23 15.25
N TRP A 5 0.41 -12.09 16.20
CA TRP A 5 0.51 -11.78 17.63
C TRP A 5 0.95 -13.02 18.42
N ALA A 6 2.22 -13.37 18.33
CA ALA A 6 2.82 -14.36 19.23
C ALA A 6 4.34 -14.22 19.42
N TRP A 7 4.89 -12.99 19.49
CA TRP A 7 6.21 -12.80 20.12
C TRP A 7 6.47 -11.33 20.51
N MET A 8 6.03 -10.93 21.70
CA MET A 8 6.56 -9.74 22.38
C MET A 8 7.39 -10.22 23.59
N PRO A 9 8.71 -9.96 23.64
CA PRO A 9 9.47 -10.19 24.86
C PRO A 9 9.04 -9.18 25.93
N LYS A 10 8.79 -9.67 27.14
CA LYS A 10 8.51 -8.85 28.31
C LYS A 10 9.68 -7.88 28.56
N THR A 11 9.35 -6.60 28.69
CA THR A 11 10.31 -5.53 29.00
C THR A 11 11.02 -5.82 30.32
N ASN A 12 12.35 -5.96 30.26
CA ASN A 12 13.20 -5.92 31.43
C ASN A 12 14.18 -4.75 31.28
N SER A 13 14.14 -3.84 32.23
CA SER A 13 14.86 -2.58 32.21
C SER A 13 16.38 -2.81 32.35
N ARG A 14 17.09 -2.81 31.23
CA ARG A 14 18.51 -2.44 31.17
C ARG A 14 18.75 -1.60 29.92
N LYS A 15 19.13 -0.34 30.14
CA LYS A 15 19.70 0.52 29.09
C LYS A 15 21.08 -0.01 28.77
N ASN A 16 21.18 -0.84 27.73
CA ASN A 16 22.37 -1.02 26.89
C ASN A 16 21.83 -1.32 25.49
N SER A 17 22.38 -0.63 24.50
CA SER A 17 21.99 -0.60 23.09
C SER A 17 22.41 -1.86 22.32
N ASP A 18 22.26 -3.03 22.94
CA ASP A 18 22.64 -4.29 22.31
C ASP A 18 21.38 -4.94 21.71
N SER A 19 21.41 -5.25 20.41
CA SER A 19 20.33 -6.01 19.77
C SER A 19 20.12 -7.36 20.48
N PRO A 20 18.94 -8.00 20.38
CA PRO A 20 18.64 -9.25 21.08
C PRO A 20 19.64 -10.40 20.85
N ASN A 21 20.43 -10.32 19.78
CA ASN A 21 21.38 -11.34 19.33
C ASN A 21 22.85 -10.98 19.57
N GLY A 22 23.14 -9.83 20.20
CA GLY A 22 24.51 -9.36 20.43
C GLY A 22 25.18 -8.71 19.21
N LEU A 23 24.42 -8.44 18.15
CA LEU A 23 24.87 -7.66 17.00
C LEU A 23 24.75 -6.16 17.29
N SER A 24 25.62 -5.35 16.70
CA SER A 24 25.64 -3.89 16.87
C SER A 24 26.09 -3.18 15.60
N ASP A 25 26.24 -1.85 15.65
CA ASP A 25 26.65 -1.03 14.52
C ASP A 25 27.97 -1.49 13.87
N ILE A 26 28.86 -2.15 14.63
CA ILE A 26 30.13 -2.68 14.10
C ILE A 26 29.92 -3.78 13.05
N ASP A 27 28.79 -4.48 13.10
CA ASP A 27 28.47 -5.62 12.24
C ASP A 27 27.76 -5.20 10.95
N VAL A 28 27.24 -3.96 10.90
CA VAL A 28 26.46 -3.42 9.78
C VAL A 28 27.17 -3.56 8.43
N PRO A 29 28.47 -3.24 8.27
CA PRO A 29 29.14 -3.37 6.98
C PRO A 29 29.17 -4.82 6.45
N GLU A 30 29.37 -5.80 7.33
CA GLU A 30 29.43 -7.20 6.94
C GLU A 30 28.03 -7.75 6.62
N LEU A 31 27.03 -7.36 7.41
CA LEU A 31 25.63 -7.69 7.11
C LEU A 31 25.19 -7.11 5.76
N ILE A 32 25.58 -5.87 5.44
CA ILE A 32 25.34 -5.28 4.12
C ILE A 32 26.02 -6.11 3.02
N ASN A 33 27.27 -6.55 3.21
CA ASN A 33 27.95 -7.41 2.24
C ASN A 33 27.18 -8.71 1.97
N LEU A 34 26.62 -9.34 3.02
CA LEU A 34 25.81 -10.56 2.89
C LEU A 34 24.51 -10.30 2.12
N VAL A 35 23.83 -9.17 2.38
CA VAL A 35 22.61 -8.77 1.67
C VAL A 35 22.88 -8.57 0.18
N LEU A 36 23.97 -7.90 -0.17
CA LEU A 36 24.32 -7.57 -1.56
C LEU A 36 24.91 -8.76 -2.34
N ASN A 37 25.24 -9.86 -1.67
CA ASN A 37 25.84 -11.02 -2.30
C ASN A 37 24.80 -11.87 -3.05
N LYS A 38 24.71 -11.66 -4.36
CA LYS A 38 23.77 -12.38 -5.25
C LYS A 38 24.02 -13.89 -5.33
N ASP A 39 25.23 -14.37 -5.06
CA ASP A 39 25.49 -15.82 -5.03
C ASP A 39 24.79 -16.46 -3.83
N LEU A 40 24.75 -15.76 -2.69
CA LEU A 40 23.98 -16.18 -1.52
C LEU A 40 22.47 -16.08 -1.76
N GLN A 41 22.00 -15.03 -2.43
CA GLN A 41 20.59 -14.89 -2.81
C GLN A 41 20.11 -16.04 -3.71
N ASN A 42 20.99 -16.56 -4.57
CA ASN A 42 20.69 -17.65 -5.48
C ASN A 42 21.09 -19.03 -4.93
N ALA A 43 21.50 -19.11 -3.66
CA ALA A 43 21.92 -20.36 -3.07
C ALA A 43 20.77 -21.38 -3.10
N SER A 44 21.11 -22.67 -3.23
CA SER A 44 20.11 -23.72 -3.22
C SER A 44 19.31 -23.66 -1.91
N GLY A 45 17.98 -23.78 -2.00
CA GLY A 45 17.09 -23.88 -0.83
C GLY A 45 17.38 -25.08 0.10
N LYS A 46 18.30 -25.98 -0.30
CA LYS A 46 18.81 -27.09 0.51
C LYS A 46 20.11 -26.77 1.25
N SER A 47 20.77 -25.65 0.93
CA SER A 47 21.95 -25.15 1.64
C SER A 47 21.51 -24.26 2.79
N ASN A 48 22.33 -24.22 3.85
CA ASN A 48 22.14 -23.25 4.92
C ASN A 48 22.46 -21.80 4.45
N ASP A 49 23.21 -21.66 3.35
CA ASP A 49 23.65 -20.37 2.83
C ASP A 49 22.47 -19.48 2.37
N VAL A 50 21.36 -20.08 1.95
CA VAL A 50 20.15 -19.36 1.52
C VAL A 50 19.53 -18.53 2.64
N TRP A 51 19.76 -18.92 3.90
CA TRP A 51 19.23 -18.21 5.06
C TRP A 51 20.09 -17.02 5.48
N GLY A 52 21.33 -16.95 4.99
CA GLY A 52 22.29 -15.90 5.32
C GLY A 52 21.75 -14.50 5.00
N PRO A 53 21.31 -14.23 3.76
CA PRO A 53 20.74 -12.94 3.40
C PRO A 53 19.47 -12.60 4.15
N LEU A 54 18.53 -13.55 4.30
CA LEU A 54 17.28 -13.35 5.02
C LEU A 54 17.53 -12.92 6.48
N HIS A 55 18.41 -13.63 7.19
CA HIS A 55 18.77 -13.25 8.56
C HIS A 55 19.53 -11.93 8.62
N SER A 56 20.29 -11.59 7.57
CA SER A 56 21.01 -10.31 7.48
C SER A 56 20.05 -9.13 7.32
N TRP A 57 18.98 -9.25 6.52
CA TRP A 57 17.93 -8.23 6.43
C TRP A 57 17.35 -7.95 7.83
N ARG A 58 16.95 -9.02 8.52
CA ARG A 58 16.34 -8.90 9.84
C ARG A 58 17.29 -8.32 10.89
N ALA A 59 18.56 -8.72 10.86
CA ALA A 59 19.59 -8.20 11.76
C ALA A 59 19.83 -6.70 11.54
N LEU A 60 19.93 -6.24 10.29
CA LEU A 60 20.08 -4.81 9.96
C LEU A 60 18.90 -3.99 10.48
N GLY A 61 17.67 -4.47 10.29
CA GLY A 61 16.48 -3.83 10.86
C GLY A 61 16.51 -3.78 12.40
N GLN A 62 16.99 -4.84 13.08
CA GLN A 62 17.07 -4.88 14.55
C GLN A 62 18.14 -3.94 15.11
N ILE A 63 19.24 -3.74 14.38
CA ILE A 63 20.26 -2.76 14.72
C ILE A 63 19.70 -1.35 14.53
N GLY A 64 18.90 -1.13 13.47
CA GLY A 64 18.26 0.15 13.21
C GLY A 64 19.19 1.19 12.58
N SER A 65 20.30 0.76 11.96
CA SER A 65 21.27 1.67 11.35
C SER A 65 20.75 2.25 10.02
N PRO A 66 20.69 3.58 9.86
CA PRO A 66 20.29 4.22 8.60
C PRO A 66 21.16 3.83 7.39
N ASP A 67 22.42 3.43 7.62
CA ASP A 67 23.35 2.99 6.58
C ASP A 67 22.85 1.74 5.83
N ALA A 68 21.89 1.00 6.41
CA ALA A 68 21.29 -0.17 5.79
C ALA A 68 20.21 0.14 4.75
N VAL A 69 19.63 1.35 4.76
CA VAL A 69 18.45 1.71 3.94
C VAL A 69 18.74 1.53 2.45
N GLU A 70 19.73 2.25 1.92
CA GLU A 70 20.07 2.23 0.49
C GLU A 70 20.53 0.84 0.00
N PRO A 71 21.42 0.12 0.72
CA PRO A 71 21.77 -1.25 0.34
C PRO A 71 20.59 -2.20 0.26
N LEU A 72 19.67 -2.17 1.23
CA LEU A 72 18.47 -3.02 1.22
C LEU A 72 17.56 -2.64 0.04
N LEU A 73 17.32 -1.34 -0.15
CA LEU A 73 16.47 -0.83 -1.22
C LEU A 73 17.01 -1.19 -2.62
N SER A 74 18.34 -1.22 -2.79
CA SER A 74 18.99 -1.62 -4.04
C SER A 74 18.68 -3.07 -4.47
N MET A 75 18.21 -3.91 -3.54
CA MET A 75 17.86 -5.30 -3.79
C MET A 75 16.38 -5.51 -4.14
N PHE A 76 15.51 -4.50 -4.04
CA PHE A 76 14.06 -4.65 -4.22
C PHE A 76 13.70 -5.16 -5.63
N ASP A 77 14.22 -4.54 -6.68
CA ASP A 77 14.00 -5.01 -8.07
C ASP A 77 14.56 -6.42 -8.33
N TYR A 78 15.59 -6.82 -7.58
CA TYR A 78 16.19 -8.13 -7.70
C TYR A 78 15.34 -9.20 -7.02
N LEU A 79 14.75 -8.87 -5.87
CA LEU A 79 14.02 -9.78 -4.98
C LEU A 79 12.50 -9.73 -5.13
N GLU A 80 11.94 -8.94 -6.05
CA GLU A 80 10.49 -8.81 -6.22
C GLU A 80 9.71 -10.11 -6.52
N ASN A 81 10.40 -11.19 -6.92
CA ASN A 81 9.80 -12.51 -7.14
C ASN A 81 10.10 -13.50 -6.01
N ASP A 82 10.77 -13.04 -4.95
CA ASP A 82 11.06 -13.83 -3.75
C ASP A 82 9.98 -13.58 -2.70
N ASP A 83 9.16 -14.60 -2.43
CA ASP A 83 8.04 -14.51 -1.50
C ASP A 83 8.48 -14.08 -0.09
N TRP A 84 9.68 -14.50 0.37
CA TRP A 84 10.19 -14.08 1.68
C TRP A 84 10.58 -12.61 1.67
N ALA A 85 11.18 -12.13 0.59
CA ALA A 85 11.57 -10.73 0.47
C ALA A 85 10.34 -9.81 0.47
N LEU A 86 9.28 -10.19 -0.25
CA LEU A 86 8.02 -9.44 -0.30
C LEU A 86 7.38 -9.29 1.09
N GLU A 87 7.52 -10.27 1.98
CA GLU A 87 7.01 -10.21 3.35
C GLU A 87 7.98 -9.55 4.35
N GLU A 88 9.28 -9.85 4.26
CA GLU A 88 10.25 -9.45 5.28
C GLU A 88 10.83 -8.05 5.06
N LEU A 89 11.13 -7.66 3.82
CA LEU A 89 11.80 -6.38 3.55
C LEU A 89 10.96 -5.15 3.93
N PRO A 90 9.63 -5.10 3.70
CA PRO A 90 8.78 -4.03 4.23
C PRO A 90 8.89 -3.89 5.75
N ILE A 91 8.85 -5.02 6.47
CA ILE A 91 8.95 -5.06 7.92
C ILE A 91 10.32 -4.51 8.38
N VAL A 92 11.40 -4.91 7.70
CA VAL A 92 12.76 -4.43 7.97
C VAL A 92 12.86 -2.93 7.73
N MET A 93 12.32 -2.42 6.63
CA MET A 93 12.25 -0.98 6.37
C MET A 93 11.47 -0.22 7.44
N GLY A 94 10.39 -0.83 7.94
CA GLY A 94 9.65 -0.35 9.10
C GLY A 94 10.49 -0.28 10.37
N MET A 95 11.37 -1.26 10.61
CA MET A 95 12.27 -1.29 11.77
C MET A 95 13.37 -0.22 11.70
N LEU A 96 13.80 0.16 10.50
CA LEU A 96 14.71 1.30 10.27
C LEU A 96 14.03 2.66 10.53
N GLY A 97 12.69 2.67 10.58
CA GLY A 97 11.88 3.83 10.96
C GLY A 97 11.98 5.00 9.98
N GLU A 98 11.86 6.22 10.50
CA GLU A 98 11.78 7.46 9.69
C GLU A 98 12.94 7.66 8.71
N ALA A 99 14.11 7.10 9.01
CA ALA A 99 15.28 7.17 8.15
C ALA A 99 15.04 6.54 6.76
N SER A 100 14.09 5.61 6.64
CA SER A 100 13.78 4.95 5.37
C SER A 100 12.71 5.68 4.53
N LEU A 101 11.91 6.57 5.12
CA LEU A 101 10.71 7.14 4.46
C LEU A 101 11.02 7.91 3.18
N ASN A 102 12.07 8.73 3.16
CA ASN A 102 12.44 9.50 1.98
C ASN A 102 12.85 8.58 0.82
N ALA A 103 13.73 7.61 1.10
CA ALA A 103 14.20 6.66 0.09
C ALA A 103 13.05 5.79 -0.45
N LEU A 104 12.16 5.30 0.42
CA LEU A 104 10.97 4.54 0.01
C LEU A 104 10.00 5.38 -0.83
N SER A 105 9.77 6.64 -0.46
CA SER A 105 8.92 7.57 -1.22
C SER A 105 9.48 7.82 -2.62
N GLU A 106 10.78 8.03 -2.73
CA GLU A 106 11.46 8.21 -4.02
C GLU A 106 11.39 6.92 -4.85
N TYR A 107 11.60 5.76 -4.25
CA TYR A 107 11.52 4.47 -4.93
C TYR A 107 10.12 4.19 -5.49
N LEU A 108 9.08 4.41 -4.67
CA LEU A 108 7.67 4.23 -5.06
C LEU A 108 7.30 5.04 -6.31
N ARG A 109 7.84 6.25 -6.47
CA ARG A 109 7.53 7.17 -7.57
C ARG A 109 8.33 6.91 -8.85
N GLN A 110 9.41 6.14 -8.77
CA GLN A 110 10.26 5.87 -9.93
C GLN A 110 9.68 4.76 -10.79
N ALA A 111 8.97 5.13 -11.86
CA ALA A 111 8.38 4.21 -12.82
C ALA A 111 9.41 3.34 -13.59
N THR A 112 10.70 3.60 -13.42
CA THR A 112 11.79 2.73 -13.91
C THR A 112 11.96 1.46 -13.09
N HIS A 113 11.50 1.44 -11.83
CA HIS A 113 11.46 0.23 -10.99
C HIS A 113 10.25 -0.63 -11.33
N LYS A 114 10.36 -1.91 -11.01
CA LYS A 114 9.31 -2.86 -11.30
C LYS A 114 8.10 -2.68 -10.36
N GLU A 115 6.93 -3.06 -10.85
CA GLU A 115 5.66 -2.80 -10.15
C GLU A 115 5.62 -3.41 -8.74
N PHE A 116 6.01 -4.69 -8.59
CA PHE A 116 6.03 -5.36 -7.28
C PHE A 116 7.09 -4.79 -6.34
N ALA A 117 8.26 -4.41 -6.85
CA ALA A 117 9.29 -3.74 -6.06
C ALA A 117 8.80 -2.38 -5.51
N ARG A 118 8.08 -1.60 -6.32
CA ARG A 118 7.44 -0.34 -5.90
C ARG A 118 6.33 -0.58 -4.88
N ALA A 119 5.57 -1.67 -5.02
CA ALA A 119 4.54 -2.03 -4.07
C ALA A 119 5.14 -2.44 -2.71
N MET A 120 6.27 -3.16 -2.72
CA MET A 120 7.05 -3.47 -1.52
C MET A 120 7.56 -2.18 -0.83
N ALA A 121 7.92 -1.14 -1.59
CA ALA A 121 8.26 0.17 -1.01
C ALA A 121 7.05 0.88 -0.37
N ALA A 122 5.87 0.82 -0.99
CA ALA A 122 4.63 1.32 -0.38
C ALA A 122 4.30 0.58 0.94
N ASP A 123 4.47 -0.74 0.95
CA ASP A 123 4.26 -1.56 2.14
C ASP A 123 5.31 -1.25 3.23
N GLY A 124 6.54 -0.94 2.85
CA GLY A 124 7.58 -0.45 3.76
C GLY A 124 7.17 0.87 4.44
N ILE A 125 6.60 1.82 3.69
CA ILE A 125 6.07 3.09 4.25
C ILE A 125 4.96 2.82 5.26
N LYS A 126 4.07 1.87 4.96
CA LYS A 126 3.04 1.40 5.89
C LYS A 126 3.63 0.80 7.16
N GLU A 127 4.62 -0.08 7.04
CA GLU A 127 5.29 -0.71 8.18
C GLU A 127 6.01 0.30 9.07
N VAL A 128 6.59 1.37 8.51
CA VAL A 128 7.13 2.49 9.29
C VAL A 128 6.03 3.13 10.15
N ALA A 129 4.89 3.49 9.56
CA ALA A 129 3.77 4.08 10.30
C ALA A 129 3.17 3.15 11.36
N MET A 130 3.11 1.85 11.09
CA MET A 130 2.59 0.85 12.04
C MET A 130 3.51 0.67 13.26
N LYS A 131 4.82 0.80 13.09
CA LYS A 131 5.82 0.65 14.18
C LYS A 131 6.11 1.95 14.90
N HIS A 132 6.02 3.07 14.19
CA HIS A 132 6.37 4.41 14.67
C HIS A 132 5.17 5.34 14.52
N SER A 133 4.38 5.49 15.59
CA SER A 133 3.14 6.27 15.57
C SER A 133 3.33 7.72 15.14
N ASP A 134 4.47 8.31 15.50
CA ASP A 134 4.80 9.71 15.19
C ASP A 134 5.01 9.92 13.67
N SER A 135 5.34 8.84 12.96
CA SER A 135 5.60 8.84 11.51
C SER A 135 4.33 8.55 10.69
N ARG A 136 3.17 8.27 11.33
CA ARG A 136 1.92 7.94 10.62
C ARG A 136 1.48 9.06 9.68
N GLU A 137 1.45 10.30 10.16
CA GLU A 137 0.99 11.44 9.36
C GLU A 137 1.84 11.62 8.10
N GLN A 138 3.16 11.57 8.23
CA GLN A 138 4.09 11.66 7.12
C GLN A 138 3.90 10.50 6.13
N SER A 139 3.78 9.26 6.63
CA SER A 139 3.64 8.07 5.80
C SER A 139 2.33 8.08 5.00
N VAL A 140 1.21 8.44 5.65
CA VAL A 140 -0.08 8.61 4.99
C VAL A 140 0.00 9.72 3.93
N SER A 141 0.67 10.84 4.23
CA SER A 141 0.88 11.91 3.26
C SER A 141 1.64 11.42 2.02
N ILE A 142 2.73 10.66 2.21
CA ILE A 142 3.52 10.10 1.10
C ILE A 142 2.65 9.24 0.17
N LEU A 143 1.86 8.33 0.75
CA LEU A 143 0.97 7.42 -0.01
C LEU A 143 -0.16 8.19 -0.72
N ILE A 144 -0.78 9.16 -0.06
CA ILE A 144 -1.80 10.04 -0.68
C ILE A 144 -1.18 10.83 -1.83
N ASP A 145 0.02 11.40 -1.64
CA ASP A 145 0.70 12.20 -2.66
C ASP A 145 1.13 11.35 -3.86
N TYR A 146 1.36 10.05 -3.68
CA TYR A 146 1.52 9.13 -4.81
C TYR A 146 0.19 8.97 -5.57
N LEU A 147 -0.92 8.69 -4.87
CA LEU A 147 -2.24 8.52 -5.50
C LEU A 147 -2.83 9.81 -6.12
N LYS A 148 -2.28 10.99 -5.84
CA LYS A 148 -2.65 12.22 -6.56
C LYS A 148 -2.11 12.24 -7.99
N GLU A 149 -0.96 11.61 -8.22
CA GLU A 149 -0.30 11.48 -9.52
C GLU A 149 0.10 10.00 -9.73
N PRO A 150 -0.88 9.09 -9.78
CA PRO A 150 -0.62 7.66 -9.81
C PRO A 150 -0.01 7.26 -11.15
N ASP A 151 0.71 6.14 -11.16
CA ASP A 151 1.08 5.49 -12.41
C ASP A 151 -0.17 4.89 -13.05
N SER A 152 -0.56 5.37 -14.24
CA SER A 152 -1.79 4.98 -14.90
C SER A 152 -1.77 3.53 -15.40
N GLU A 153 -0.59 2.97 -15.62
CA GLU A 153 -0.43 1.60 -16.13
C GLU A 153 -0.31 0.59 -14.99
N ALA A 154 0.10 1.03 -13.80
CA ALA A 154 0.34 0.18 -12.62
C ALA A 154 -0.90 0.05 -11.72
N ARG A 155 -1.99 -0.53 -12.26
CA ARG A 155 -3.27 -0.67 -11.54
C ARG A 155 -3.16 -1.53 -10.27
N LEU A 156 -2.27 -2.52 -10.26
CA LEU A 156 -2.04 -3.37 -9.09
C LEU A 156 -1.30 -2.57 -8.01
N LEU A 157 -0.25 -1.84 -8.37
CA LEU A 157 0.45 -0.95 -7.44
C LEU A 157 -0.50 0.08 -6.80
N ASN A 158 -1.35 0.72 -7.59
CA ASN A 158 -2.31 1.69 -7.08
C ASN A 158 -3.27 1.06 -6.06
N ALA A 159 -3.75 -0.16 -6.34
CA ALA A 159 -4.58 -0.91 -5.40
C ALA A 159 -3.82 -1.31 -4.12
N MET A 160 -2.54 -1.68 -4.22
CA MET A 160 -1.70 -1.98 -3.04
C MET A 160 -1.41 -0.75 -2.18
N VAL A 161 -1.28 0.44 -2.79
CA VAL A 161 -1.19 1.70 -2.04
C VAL A 161 -2.51 2.01 -1.33
N VAL A 162 -3.66 1.77 -1.97
CA VAL A 162 -4.97 1.85 -1.30
C VAL A 162 -5.05 0.88 -0.12
N SER A 163 -4.62 -0.37 -0.30
CA SER A 163 -4.54 -1.38 0.78
C SER A 163 -3.74 -0.89 1.97
N SER A 164 -2.56 -0.30 1.70
CA SER A 164 -1.71 0.30 2.74
C SER A 164 -2.42 1.43 3.51
N LEU A 165 -3.21 2.26 2.83
CA LEU A 165 -3.99 3.32 3.47
C LEU A 165 -5.15 2.77 4.31
N ILE A 166 -5.75 1.65 3.90
CA ILE A 166 -6.79 0.94 4.68
C ILE A 166 -6.18 0.37 5.97
N ASP A 167 -5.05 -0.32 5.88
CA ASP A 167 -4.33 -0.87 7.03
C ASP A 167 -3.97 0.22 8.08
N LEU A 168 -3.74 1.46 7.62
CA LEU A 168 -3.45 2.61 8.48
C LEU A 168 -4.70 3.35 9.00
N ASP A 169 -5.91 2.86 8.70
CA ASP A 169 -7.20 3.52 8.98
C ASP A 169 -7.22 4.98 8.47
N ALA A 170 -6.64 5.25 7.29
CA ALA A 170 -6.44 6.60 6.74
C ALA A 170 -7.71 7.18 6.09
N LYS A 171 -8.73 7.47 6.90
CA LYS A 171 -10.02 8.06 6.44
C LYS A 171 -9.84 9.38 5.71
N GLU A 172 -8.81 10.14 6.05
CA GLU A 172 -8.40 11.36 5.37
C GLU A 172 -8.08 11.15 3.88
N ALA A 173 -7.69 9.93 3.48
CA ALA A 173 -7.35 9.60 2.10
C ALA A 173 -8.57 9.35 1.19
N ILE A 174 -9.79 9.23 1.74
CA ILE A 174 -10.95 8.75 0.98
C ILE A 174 -11.26 9.58 -0.27
N GLY A 175 -11.02 10.89 -0.22
CA GLY A 175 -11.22 11.77 -1.38
C GLY A 175 -10.31 11.39 -2.56
N THR A 176 -9.03 11.14 -2.29
CA THR A 176 -8.07 10.70 -3.30
C THR A 176 -8.39 9.28 -3.78
N ILE A 177 -8.71 8.36 -2.85
CA ILE A 177 -9.05 6.98 -3.17
C ILE A 177 -10.26 6.91 -4.11
N ARG A 178 -11.33 7.66 -3.85
CA ARG A 178 -12.49 7.73 -4.76
C ARG A 178 -12.08 8.12 -6.18
N GLY A 179 -11.19 9.11 -6.33
CA GLY A 179 -10.67 9.52 -7.64
C GLY A 179 -9.94 8.40 -8.40
N ILE A 180 -9.18 7.56 -7.71
CA ILE A 180 -8.51 6.39 -8.31
C ILE A 180 -9.54 5.39 -8.86
N TYR A 181 -10.57 5.08 -8.08
CA TYR A 181 -11.62 4.14 -8.49
C TYR A 181 -12.52 4.69 -9.61
N GLU A 182 -12.86 5.98 -9.55
CA GLU A 182 -13.61 6.68 -10.61
C GLU A 182 -12.84 6.66 -11.93
N ALA A 183 -11.51 6.81 -11.89
CA ALA A 183 -10.64 6.75 -13.06
C ALA A 183 -10.36 5.31 -13.55
N GLY A 184 -10.80 4.28 -12.83
CA GLY A 184 -10.51 2.88 -13.18
C GLY A 184 -9.04 2.50 -13.01
N LEU A 185 -8.31 3.21 -12.15
CA LEU A 185 -6.86 3.09 -11.98
C LEU A 185 -6.44 2.11 -10.86
N ALA A 186 -7.40 1.43 -10.22
CA ALA A 186 -7.12 0.38 -9.23
C ALA A 186 -7.60 -0.98 -9.73
N ASP A 187 -6.78 -2.00 -9.48
CA ASP A 187 -7.19 -3.39 -9.60
C ASP A 187 -8.19 -3.76 -8.49
N LEU A 188 -9.34 -4.30 -8.88
CA LEU A 188 -10.43 -4.67 -7.97
C LEU A 188 -10.21 -6.01 -7.27
N VAL A 189 -9.29 -6.86 -7.76
CA VAL A 189 -8.97 -8.16 -7.15
C VAL A 189 -8.36 -7.98 -5.76
N HIS A 190 -7.64 -6.88 -5.54
CA HIS A 190 -6.92 -6.65 -4.29
C HIS A 190 -7.80 -6.05 -3.18
N CYS A 191 -8.47 -4.93 -3.46
CA CYS A 191 -9.25 -4.18 -2.45
C CYS A 191 -10.75 -4.15 -2.70
N GLY A 192 -11.26 -4.93 -3.66
CA GLY A 192 -12.65 -4.81 -4.10
C GLY A 192 -12.92 -3.46 -4.77
N ASP A 193 -14.19 -3.04 -4.81
CA ASP A 193 -14.58 -1.73 -5.33
C ASP A 193 -14.59 -0.65 -4.24
N ILE A 194 -14.92 0.58 -4.65
CA ILE A 194 -14.95 1.72 -3.72
C ILE A 194 -15.91 1.52 -2.54
N GLU A 195 -17.00 0.75 -2.70
CA GLU A 195 -17.89 0.48 -1.57
C GLU A 195 -17.26 -0.48 -0.58
N ASP A 196 -16.48 -1.47 -1.03
CA ASP A 196 -15.72 -2.35 -0.15
C ASP A 196 -14.68 -1.54 0.65
N VAL A 197 -13.94 -0.64 0.00
CA VAL A 197 -12.98 0.25 0.68
C VAL A 197 -13.66 1.18 1.70
N GLU A 198 -14.79 1.80 1.34
CA GLU A 198 -15.55 2.65 2.26
C GLU A 198 -16.10 1.88 3.47
N LEU A 199 -16.48 0.61 3.29
CA LEU A 199 -16.91 -0.26 4.38
C LEU A 199 -15.75 -0.61 5.31
N GLU A 200 -14.59 -0.97 4.76
CA GLU A 200 -13.39 -1.30 5.56
C GLU A 200 -12.90 -0.10 6.38
N LEU A 201 -12.93 1.10 5.81
CA LEU A 201 -12.62 2.36 6.52
C LEU A 201 -13.74 2.82 7.47
N GLY A 202 -14.87 2.11 7.55
CA GLY A 202 -16.01 2.50 8.37
C GLY A 202 -16.67 3.82 7.96
N LEU A 203 -16.53 4.23 6.69
CA LEU A 203 -17.14 5.42 6.10
C LEU A 203 -18.50 5.11 5.44
N ARG A 204 -18.88 3.84 5.41
CA ARG A 204 -20.14 3.30 4.92
C ARG A 204 -20.64 2.22 5.87
N GLU A 205 -21.96 2.14 6.05
CA GLU A 205 -22.59 1.12 6.90
C GLU A 205 -22.97 -0.15 6.12
N SER A 206 -23.43 0.00 4.87
CA SER A 206 -23.85 -1.11 4.02
C SER A 206 -23.64 -0.81 2.54
N ARG A 207 -23.49 -1.87 1.73
CA ARG A 207 -23.45 -1.76 0.28
C ARG A 207 -24.77 -1.26 -0.30
N SER A 208 -24.68 -0.46 -1.35
CA SER A 208 -25.81 0.00 -2.16
C SER A 208 -25.84 -0.69 -3.52
N THR A 209 -24.70 -1.23 -3.97
CA THR A 209 -24.57 -1.94 -5.24
C THR A 209 -24.20 -3.42 -5.04
N PRO A 210 -24.61 -4.31 -5.96
CA PRO A 210 -24.06 -5.66 -6.02
C PRO A 210 -22.54 -5.61 -6.17
N ARG A 211 -21.83 -6.58 -5.61
CA ARG A 211 -20.39 -6.70 -5.84
C ARG A 211 -20.10 -6.93 -7.32
N PRO A 212 -19.04 -6.32 -7.88
CA PRO A 212 -18.59 -6.62 -9.22
C PRO A 212 -18.26 -8.10 -9.38
N ASP A 213 -18.63 -8.68 -10.52
CA ASP A 213 -18.23 -10.04 -10.87
C ASP A 213 -16.85 -10.00 -11.51
N LEU A 214 -15.80 -10.23 -10.70
CA LEU A 214 -14.40 -10.15 -11.12
C LEU A 214 -13.95 -11.30 -12.03
N PHE A 215 -14.74 -12.38 -12.12
CA PHE A 215 -14.38 -13.60 -12.85
C PHE A 215 -15.29 -13.88 -14.05
N SER A 216 -16.19 -12.96 -14.37
CA SER A 216 -17.01 -13.04 -15.58
C SER A 216 -16.14 -12.81 -16.82
N PRO A 217 -16.22 -13.66 -17.87
CA PRO A 217 -15.52 -13.43 -19.13
C PRO A 217 -15.93 -12.15 -19.89
N GLN A 218 -16.93 -11.40 -19.38
CA GLN A 218 -17.54 -10.24 -20.04
C GLN A 218 -17.19 -8.89 -19.39
N THR A 219 -16.44 -8.87 -18.28
CA THR A 219 -16.11 -7.64 -17.57
C THR A 219 -14.81 -7.00 -18.08
N GLU A 220 -14.92 -6.26 -19.19
CA GLU A 220 -14.19 -4.99 -19.25
C GLU A 220 -14.87 -4.08 -18.21
N TYR A 221 -14.26 -3.93 -17.04
CA TYR A 221 -14.79 -3.06 -15.99
C TYR A 221 -14.80 -1.62 -16.53
N THR A 222 -15.99 -1.17 -16.91
CA THR A 222 -16.28 0.25 -17.08
C THR A 222 -16.75 0.76 -15.72
N PRO A 223 -16.16 1.83 -15.16
CA PRO A 223 -16.62 2.35 -13.89
C PRO A 223 -18.10 2.69 -14.01
N VAL A 224 -18.94 2.01 -13.22
CA VAL A 224 -20.36 2.33 -13.14
C VAL A 224 -20.42 3.68 -12.43
N ILE A 225 -20.51 4.75 -13.22
CA ILE A 225 -20.80 6.08 -12.71
C ILE A 225 -22.16 5.97 -12.01
N SER A 226 -22.16 5.87 -10.68
CA SER A 226 -23.34 6.18 -9.90
C SER A 226 -23.53 7.68 -9.97
N HIS A 227 -24.03 8.16 -11.11
CA HIS A 227 -24.88 9.32 -11.06
C HIS A 227 -26.06 8.89 -10.19
N GLU A 228 -26.02 9.21 -8.91
CA GLU A 228 -27.23 9.56 -8.18
C GLU A 228 -27.86 10.76 -8.89
N SER A 229 -28.43 10.53 -10.07
CA SER A 229 -29.64 11.20 -10.44
C SER A 229 -30.67 10.60 -9.49
N ASN A 230 -30.83 11.25 -8.35
CA ASN A 230 -32.09 11.25 -7.65
C ASN A 230 -33.11 11.71 -8.71
N LYS A 231 -33.65 10.76 -9.50
CA LYS A 231 -34.76 11.01 -10.41
C LYS A 231 -35.96 11.17 -9.49
N THR A 232 -36.01 12.32 -8.82
CA THR A 232 -37.24 12.91 -8.33
C THR A 232 -38.20 12.77 -9.50
N LYS A 233 -39.21 11.92 -9.37
CA LYS A 233 -40.21 11.69 -10.40
C LYS A 233 -40.87 13.04 -10.66
N ILE A 234 -40.36 13.77 -11.65
CA ILE A 234 -40.86 15.10 -11.96
C ILE A 234 -42.25 14.94 -12.55
N GLY A 235 -43.24 15.56 -11.90
CA GLY A 235 -44.62 15.49 -12.31
C GLY A 235 -44.78 16.11 -13.70
N ARG A 236 -45.67 15.53 -14.51
CA ARG A 236 -45.97 16.02 -15.87
C ARG A 236 -46.35 17.52 -15.90
N ASN A 237 -46.85 18.08 -14.80
CA ASN A 237 -47.22 19.48 -14.66
C ASN A 237 -46.20 20.37 -13.92
N ASP A 238 -45.11 19.81 -13.39
CA ASP A 238 -44.09 20.53 -12.61
C ASP A 238 -43.22 21.41 -13.53
N GLN A 239 -42.48 22.34 -12.92
CA GLN A 239 -41.60 23.25 -13.65
C GLN A 239 -40.43 22.49 -14.27
N CYS A 240 -40.18 22.72 -15.57
CA CYS A 240 -39.17 21.97 -16.31
C CYS A 240 -37.75 22.30 -15.78
N PRO A 241 -36.91 21.29 -15.49
CA PRO A 241 -35.59 21.49 -14.88
C PRO A 241 -34.56 22.06 -15.87
N CYS A 242 -34.89 22.15 -17.16
CA CYS A 242 -34.03 22.80 -18.17
C CYS A 242 -34.01 24.34 -18.09
N GLY A 243 -34.68 24.95 -17.11
CA GLY A 243 -34.69 26.40 -16.91
C GLY A 243 -35.61 27.17 -17.87
N SER A 244 -36.44 26.49 -18.68
CA SER A 244 -37.29 27.14 -19.69
C SER A 244 -38.48 27.93 -19.13
N GLY A 245 -38.76 27.82 -17.82
CA GLY A 245 -39.93 28.42 -17.18
C GLY A 245 -41.28 27.77 -17.54
N LYS A 246 -41.29 26.72 -18.37
CA LYS A 246 -42.51 26.01 -18.81
C LYS A 246 -42.76 24.74 -17.98
N LYS A 247 -44.00 24.23 -18.00
CA LYS A 247 -44.34 22.91 -17.42
C LYS A 247 -43.61 21.78 -18.17
N TYR A 248 -43.18 20.73 -17.46
CA TYR A 248 -42.39 19.63 -18.02
C TYR A 248 -43.04 19.00 -19.26
N LYS A 249 -44.37 18.77 -19.22
CA LYS A 249 -45.13 18.26 -20.38
C LYS A 249 -45.11 19.12 -21.64
N LYS A 250 -44.79 20.40 -21.51
CA LYS A 250 -44.80 21.39 -22.59
C LYS A 250 -43.39 21.73 -23.08
N CYS A 251 -42.36 21.05 -22.58
CA CYS A 251 -40.97 21.36 -22.86
C CYS A 251 -40.15 20.13 -23.24
N CYS A 252 -39.93 19.21 -22.31
CA CYS A 252 -39.00 18.08 -22.49
C CYS A 252 -39.68 16.71 -22.52
N LEU A 253 -41.02 16.67 -22.44
CA LEU A 253 -41.83 15.44 -22.55
C LEU A 253 -42.64 15.41 -23.88
N HIS A 254 -42.12 16.09 -24.90
CA HIS A 254 -42.69 16.13 -26.24
C HIS A 254 -41.90 15.23 -27.18
#